data_AF-D8QGX4-F1
#
_entry.id   AF-D8QGX4-F1
#
_cell.length_a   1.000
_cell.length_b   1.000
_cell.length_c   1.000
_cell.angle_alpha   90.00
_cell.angle_beta   90.00
_cell.angle_gamma   90.00
#
_symmetry.space_group_name_H-M   'P 1'
#
loop_
_entity.id
_entity.type
_entity.pdbx_description
1 polymer ?
#
loop_
_entity_poly.entity_id
_entity_poly.type
_entity_poly.pdbx_seq_one_letter_code
_entity_poly.pdbx_strand_id
1 'polypeptide(L)'
;MARKYVPSESEQNARRETLRSASGFAIVTKQRRARDSLVAQQRASNLATPDRRSARVQARGGAIKLLFSPTGSTESASREADPDYSPVKTVTVRLFDADGSAYNTPLKFSKDEARPRSYQLFSSYASDDGVLRCIITGQSNKNGTIQFAHVADRSLDNDMLRQLEKVSGVQPKTMSLDTRSNIIPLCVEIHRPLDLGLLILLPCMSVLSDLFQVLNTKKIPPWTTKRRPRRNKERYIHHEDIWERGTEIEVHIVPVSTWSEDSGIRCITRHEDGTVERKYYEHPFMDEEGRPEIPTIKVKVSPIYLAWKASVSLLKMGAGDPPPYVAKEARLVMRIGKLMRGDIEENPVAH
;
A
#
# COMPACT_ATOMS: atom_id res chain seq x y z
N MET A 1 -24.48 15.55 -31.86
CA MET A 1 -23.96 14.27 -32.40
C MET A 1 -22.60 14.00 -31.77
N ALA A 2 -22.49 13.01 -30.87
CA ALA A 2 -21.23 12.69 -30.22
C ALA A 2 -20.30 11.92 -31.18
N ARG A 3 -19.11 12.46 -31.47
CA ARG A 3 -18.08 11.75 -32.25
C ARG A 3 -17.53 10.60 -31.40
N LYS A 4 -17.61 9.38 -31.93
CA LYS A 4 -16.97 8.21 -31.32
C LYS A 4 -15.45 8.38 -31.44
N TYR A 5 -14.76 8.33 -30.30
CA TYR A 5 -13.31 8.28 -30.25
C TYR A 5 -12.81 6.97 -30.89
N VAL A 6 -11.91 7.08 -31.87
CA VAL A 6 -11.22 5.95 -32.48
C VAL A 6 -9.74 6.07 -32.08
N PRO A 7 -9.21 5.12 -31.28
CA PRO A 7 -7.81 5.16 -30.84
C PRO A 7 -6.86 5.13 -32.03
N SER A 8 -5.78 5.92 -31.94
CA SER A 8 -4.75 5.94 -32.99
C SER A 8 -4.00 4.60 -33.05
N GLU A 9 -3.37 4.31 -34.19
CA GLU A 9 -2.59 3.08 -34.37
C GLU A 9 -1.43 2.97 -33.37
N SER A 10 -0.85 4.11 -32.96
CA SER A 10 0.20 4.13 -31.93
C SER A 10 -0.33 3.75 -30.54
N GLU A 11 -1.54 4.20 -30.16
CA GLU A 11 -2.18 3.81 -28.91
C GLU A 11 -2.54 2.32 -28.88
N GLN A 12 -2.95 1.77 -30.03
CA GLN A 12 -3.24 0.34 -30.17
C GLN A 12 -1.95 -0.49 -30.05
N ASN A 13 -0.84 -0.02 -30.61
CA ASN A 13 0.46 -0.69 -30.51
C ASN A 13 1.06 -0.60 -29.10
N ALA A 14 0.97 0.55 -28.44
CA ALA A 14 1.41 0.71 -27.05
C ALA A 14 0.64 -0.23 -26.09
N ARG A 15 -0.67 -0.39 -26.31
CA ARG A 15 -1.49 -1.37 -25.56
C ARG A 15 -1.08 -2.83 -25.83
N ARG A 16 -0.72 -3.16 -27.07
CA ARG A 16 -0.23 -4.50 -27.42
C ARG A 16 1.12 -4.81 -26.78
N GLU A 17 2.02 -3.83 -26.70
CA GLU A 17 3.31 -3.99 -26.01
C GLU A 17 3.16 -4.13 -24.50
N THR A 18 2.28 -3.35 -23.87
CA THR A 18 2.02 -3.50 -22.43
C THR A 18 1.42 -4.86 -22.10
N LEU A 19 0.49 -5.37 -22.91
CA LEU A 19 -0.10 -6.70 -22.74
C LEU A 19 0.92 -7.83 -22.97
N ARG A 20 1.87 -7.66 -23.90
CA ARG A 20 2.97 -8.62 -24.09
C ARG A 20 3.93 -8.61 -22.90
N SER A 21 4.23 -7.46 -22.29
CA SER A 21 5.04 -7.39 -21.06
C SER A 21 4.34 -8.02 -19.84
N ALA A 22 3.00 -7.98 -19.79
CA ALA A 22 2.21 -8.56 -18.71
C ALA A 22 2.17 -10.11 -18.72
N SER A 23 2.60 -10.75 -19.82
CA SER A 23 2.73 -12.22 -19.90
C SER A 23 3.77 -12.79 -18.91
N GLY A 24 4.67 -11.96 -18.38
CA GLY A 24 5.55 -12.31 -17.26
C GLY A 24 4.80 -12.70 -15.97
N PHE A 25 3.59 -12.17 -15.73
CA PHE A 25 2.79 -12.52 -14.54
C PHE A 25 2.20 -13.94 -14.61
N ALA A 26 1.94 -14.47 -15.81
CA ALA A 26 1.51 -15.85 -16.00
C ALA A 26 2.65 -16.86 -15.71
N ILE A 27 3.90 -16.44 -15.91
CA ILE A 27 5.09 -17.24 -15.59
C ILE A 27 5.32 -17.28 -14.07
N VAL A 28 5.15 -16.15 -13.38
CA VAL A 28 5.31 -16.05 -11.91
C VAL A 28 4.26 -16.90 -11.16
N THR A 29 3.03 -17.00 -11.68
CA THR A 29 1.98 -17.83 -11.06
C THR A 29 2.22 -19.33 -11.23
N LYS A 30 2.78 -19.77 -12.37
CA LYS A 30 3.21 -21.18 -12.57
C LYS A 30 4.39 -21.56 -11.67
N GLN A 31 5.39 -20.69 -11.56
CA GLN A 31 6.54 -20.92 -10.67
C GLN A 31 6.14 -20.98 -9.19
N ARG A 32 5.17 -20.15 -8.78
CA ARG A 32 4.65 -20.17 -7.40
C ARG A 32 3.91 -21.46 -7.08
N ARG A 33 3.06 -21.96 -7.99
CA ARG A 33 2.37 -23.26 -7.84
C ARG A 33 3.34 -24.44 -7.78
N ALA A 34 4.40 -24.43 -8.59
CA ALA A 34 5.43 -25.46 -8.55
C ALA A 34 6.20 -25.45 -7.21
N ARG A 35 6.55 -24.26 -6.70
CA ARG A 35 7.20 -24.10 -5.40
C ARG A 35 6.31 -24.55 -4.24
N ASP A 36 5.04 -24.16 -4.25
CA ASP A 36 4.08 -24.54 -3.20
C ASP A 36 3.81 -26.06 -3.19
N SER A 37 3.76 -26.69 -4.36
CA SER A 37 3.66 -28.15 -4.49
C SER A 37 4.90 -28.87 -3.95
N LEU A 38 6.10 -28.34 -4.19
CA LEU A 38 7.36 -28.92 -3.71
C LEU A 38 7.49 -28.81 -2.18
N VAL A 39 7.06 -27.69 -1.60
CA VAL A 39 7.01 -27.51 -0.13
C VAL A 39 5.98 -28.45 0.51
N ALA A 40 4.84 -28.68 -0.15
CA ALA A 40 3.84 -29.63 0.32
C ALA A 40 4.37 -31.08 0.29
N GLN A 41 5.08 -31.47 -0.77
CA GLN A 41 5.72 -32.79 -0.86
C GLN A 41 6.80 -32.99 0.21
N GLN A 42 7.65 -31.99 0.47
CA GLN A 42 8.65 -32.05 1.54
C GLN A 42 8.03 -32.16 2.94
N ARG A 43 6.89 -31.50 3.17
CA ARG A 43 6.15 -31.65 4.44
C ARG A 43 5.56 -33.05 4.58
N ALA A 44 5.00 -33.61 3.50
CA ALA A 44 4.49 -34.96 3.50
C ALA A 44 5.60 -36.00 3.74
N SER A 45 6.79 -35.83 3.15
CA SER A 45 7.92 -36.73 3.39
C SER A 45 8.46 -36.62 4.81
N ASN A 46 8.44 -35.43 5.41
CA ASN A 46 8.91 -35.23 6.80
C ASN A 46 7.91 -35.75 7.86
N LEU A 47 6.63 -35.90 7.51
CA LEU A 47 5.62 -36.54 8.34
C LEU A 47 5.65 -38.08 8.24
N ALA A 48 6.35 -38.62 7.26
CA ALA A 48 6.64 -40.05 7.16
C ALA A 48 7.92 -40.38 7.95
N THR A 49 7.91 -40.22 9.26
CA THR A 49 8.94 -40.81 10.11
C THR A 49 8.74 -42.33 10.24
N PRO A 50 9.81 -43.13 10.19
CA PRO A 50 9.73 -44.57 10.33
C PRO A 50 9.36 -44.97 11.77
N ASP A 51 8.57 -46.02 11.84
CA ASP A 51 7.95 -46.60 13.02
C ASP A 51 8.95 -46.82 14.17
N ARG A 52 8.76 -46.06 15.25
CA ARG A 52 9.59 -46.12 16.45
C ARG A 52 9.11 -47.30 17.29
N ARG A 53 9.71 -48.48 17.04
CA ARG A 53 9.51 -49.71 17.80
C ARG A 53 9.69 -49.46 19.31
N SER A 54 8.60 -49.43 20.05
CA SER A 54 8.56 -49.56 21.50
C SER A 54 8.56 -51.06 21.87
N ALA A 55 9.42 -51.38 22.83
CA ALA A 55 9.56 -52.72 23.36
C ALA A 55 8.40 -53.07 24.32
N ARG A 56 7.98 -54.34 24.20
CA ARG A 56 7.60 -55.28 25.27
C ARG A 56 6.11 -55.63 25.49
N VAL A 57 5.89 -56.96 25.42
CA VAL A 57 4.95 -57.85 26.13
C VAL A 57 3.61 -58.23 25.45
N GLN A 58 3.61 -59.47 24.94
CA GLN A 58 2.61 -60.55 24.96
C GLN A 58 1.13 -60.22 24.75
N ALA A 59 0.48 -60.82 23.74
CA ALA A 59 -0.13 -62.15 23.82
C ALA A 59 -1.08 -62.43 22.63
N ARG A 60 -1.07 -63.70 22.18
CA ARG A 60 -2.17 -64.47 21.56
C ARG A 60 -2.86 -63.95 20.28
N GLY A 61 -2.58 -64.65 19.19
CA GLY A 61 -3.56 -65.52 18.53
C GLY A 61 -4.58 -64.88 17.60
N GLY A 62 -4.53 -65.25 16.32
CA GLY A 62 -5.66 -65.05 15.40
C GLY A 62 -5.21 -64.83 13.96
N ALA A 63 -5.24 -65.90 13.17
CA ALA A 63 -5.07 -65.85 11.73
C ALA A 63 -6.34 -65.28 11.07
N ILE A 64 -6.22 -64.26 10.23
CA ILE A 64 -7.17 -63.98 9.14
C ILE A 64 -6.37 -63.55 7.90
N LYS A 65 -6.72 -64.20 6.79
CA LYS A 65 -6.10 -64.17 5.47
C LYS A 65 -7.17 -63.67 4.49
N LEU A 66 -7.05 -62.46 3.95
CA LEU A 66 -7.83 -61.96 2.80
C LEU A 66 -6.97 -60.90 2.07
N LEU A 67 -6.33 -61.21 0.94
CA LEU A 67 -6.86 -61.22 -0.43
C LEU A 67 -7.53 -59.91 -0.83
N PHE A 68 -6.78 -59.02 -1.51
CA PHE A 68 -7.30 -58.20 -2.60
C PHE A 68 -6.23 -58.05 -3.70
N SER A 69 -6.58 -58.58 -4.86
CA SER A 69 -5.85 -58.45 -6.13
C SER A 69 -6.07 -57.08 -6.78
N PRO A 70 -5.18 -56.65 -7.69
CA PRO A 70 -5.25 -55.37 -8.38
C PRO A 70 -6.08 -55.46 -9.67
N THR A 71 -6.90 -54.44 -9.92
CA THR A 71 -7.43 -54.06 -11.24
C THR A 71 -7.20 -52.55 -11.33
N GLY A 72 -6.63 -51.94 -12.36
CA GLY A 72 -6.52 -52.31 -13.77
C GLY A 72 -7.14 -51.18 -14.58
N SER A 73 -6.30 -50.32 -15.17
CA SER A 73 -6.48 -49.47 -16.39
C SER A 73 -5.70 -48.14 -16.21
N THR A 74 -4.54 -47.90 -16.84
CA THR A 74 -4.26 -47.60 -18.26
C THR A 74 -5.19 -46.58 -18.90
N GLU A 75 -4.81 -45.30 -18.82
CA GLU A 75 -4.90 -44.36 -19.95
C GLU A 75 -3.66 -43.46 -19.96
N SER A 76 -2.66 -43.93 -20.69
CA SER A 76 -1.45 -43.19 -21.06
C SER A 76 -1.77 -42.25 -22.22
N ALA A 77 -2.13 -41.01 -21.90
CA ALA A 77 -2.11 -39.93 -22.88
C ALA A 77 -0.64 -39.54 -23.13
N SER A 78 -0.12 -39.98 -24.28
CA SER A 78 1.17 -39.57 -24.83
C SER A 78 1.17 -38.06 -25.06
N ARG A 79 1.75 -37.32 -24.13
CA ARG A 79 2.18 -35.94 -24.38
C ARG A 79 3.43 -36.01 -25.26
N GLU A 80 3.27 -35.60 -26.51
CA GLU A 80 4.37 -35.28 -27.40
C GLU A 80 5.32 -34.33 -26.65
N ALA A 81 6.53 -34.83 -26.42
CA ALA A 81 7.59 -34.09 -25.77
C ALA A 81 8.05 -32.98 -26.71
N ASP A 82 7.87 -31.74 -26.28
CA ASP A 82 8.41 -30.54 -26.91
C ASP A 82 9.95 -30.69 -27.01
N PRO A 83 10.53 -30.85 -28.22
CA PRO A 83 11.91 -31.29 -28.38
C PRO A 83 12.98 -30.26 -27.98
N ASP A 84 12.62 -29.05 -27.55
CA ASP A 84 13.58 -27.97 -27.26
C ASP A 84 13.62 -27.48 -25.80
N TYR A 85 12.93 -28.14 -24.86
CA TYR A 85 13.08 -27.78 -23.44
C TYR A 85 14.33 -28.40 -22.81
N SER A 86 15.46 -27.71 -22.95
CA SER A 86 16.64 -27.96 -22.10
C SER A 86 16.42 -27.32 -20.73
N PRO A 87 16.27 -28.09 -19.63
CA PRO A 87 16.16 -27.49 -18.30
C PRO A 87 17.44 -26.70 -18.03
N VAL A 88 17.29 -25.40 -17.80
CA VAL A 88 18.38 -24.49 -17.45
C VAL A 88 19.13 -25.11 -16.27
N LYS A 89 20.42 -25.44 -16.48
CA LYS A 89 21.32 -25.95 -15.43
C LYS A 89 21.16 -25.04 -14.22
N THR A 90 20.75 -25.63 -13.10
CA THR A 90 20.63 -24.95 -11.82
C THR A 90 21.99 -24.36 -11.47
N VAL A 91 22.19 -23.08 -11.76
CA VAL A 91 23.35 -22.34 -11.30
C VAL A 91 23.23 -22.32 -9.78
N THR A 92 24.06 -23.12 -9.12
CA THR A 92 24.28 -23.01 -7.68
C THR A 92 24.99 -21.67 -7.50
N VAL A 93 24.20 -20.62 -7.31
CA VAL A 93 24.70 -19.32 -6.89
C VAL A 93 25.31 -19.55 -5.52
N ARG A 94 26.64 -19.69 -5.48
CA ARG A 94 27.40 -19.58 -4.24
C ARG A 94 27.08 -18.20 -3.68
N LEU A 95 26.39 -18.19 -2.54
CA LEU A 95 26.22 -17.01 -1.71
C LEU A 95 27.61 -16.44 -1.48
N PHE A 96 27.90 -15.32 -2.14
CA PHE A 96 29.07 -14.53 -1.84
C PHE A 96 28.86 -13.93 -0.45
N ASP A 97 29.76 -14.27 0.46
CA ASP A 97 30.03 -13.48 1.65
C ASP A 97 30.55 -12.11 1.18
N ALA A 98 29.69 -11.10 1.23
CA ALA A 98 30.07 -9.69 1.13
C ALA A 98 28.98 -8.81 1.75
N ASP A 99 29.40 -7.99 2.70
CA ASP A 99 28.69 -6.96 3.47
C ASP A 99 27.70 -6.08 2.67
N GLY A 100 26.54 -6.64 2.30
CA GLY A 100 25.48 -5.95 1.59
C GLY A 100 24.18 -5.99 2.39
N SER A 101 23.82 -4.82 2.96
CA SER A 101 22.60 -4.51 3.72
C SER A 101 21.59 -5.65 3.87
N ALA A 102 21.61 -6.31 5.03
CA ALA A 102 20.48 -7.08 5.50
C ALA A 102 19.23 -6.20 5.39
N TYR A 103 18.33 -6.53 4.46
CA TYR A 103 17.00 -5.96 4.42
C TYR A 103 16.41 -6.12 5.82
N ASN A 104 16.28 -4.99 6.54
CA ASN A 104 15.69 -4.86 7.85
C ASN A 104 14.25 -5.38 7.82
N THR A 105 14.08 -6.70 7.85
CA THR A 105 12.81 -7.32 8.17
C THR A 105 12.61 -7.01 9.64
N PRO A 106 11.59 -6.21 10.03
CA PRO A 106 11.44 -5.78 11.41
C PRO A 106 11.50 -6.96 12.36
N LEU A 107 12.33 -6.84 13.40
CA LEU A 107 12.50 -7.84 14.44
C LEU A 107 11.19 -8.01 15.20
N LYS A 108 10.40 -9.03 14.82
CA LYS A 108 9.17 -9.50 15.47
C LYS A 108 8.06 -8.45 15.59
N PHE A 109 7.12 -8.47 14.65
CA PHE A 109 5.80 -7.88 14.89
C PHE A 109 5.19 -8.53 16.14
N SER A 110 4.71 -7.71 17.09
CA SER A 110 3.83 -8.25 18.13
C SER A 110 2.60 -8.88 17.46
N LYS A 111 1.97 -9.89 18.06
CA LYS A 111 0.74 -10.50 17.49
C LYS A 111 -0.37 -9.45 17.23
N ASP A 112 -0.31 -8.33 17.94
CA ASP A 112 -1.24 -7.22 17.86
C ASP A 112 -0.87 -6.18 16.78
N GLU A 113 0.35 -6.23 16.24
CA GLU A 113 0.86 -5.41 15.12
C GLU A 113 0.75 -6.12 13.76
N ALA A 114 0.01 -7.23 13.71
CA ALA A 114 -0.20 -7.96 12.46
C ALA A 114 -0.79 -7.03 11.40
N ARG A 115 -0.15 -7.00 10.23
CA ARG A 115 -0.63 -6.26 9.06
C ARG A 115 -2.14 -6.49 8.89
N PRO A 116 -2.95 -5.42 8.70
CA PRO A 116 -4.37 -5.54 8.49
C PRO A 116 -4.66 -6.57 7.42
N ARG A 117 -5.53 -7.53 7.74
CA ARG A 117 -5.96 -8.53 6.79
C ARG A 117 -6.71 -7.85 5.65
N SER A 118 -6.67 -8.44 4.45
CA SER A 118 -7.31 -7.88 3.26
C SER A 118 -8.78 -7.53 3.49
N TYR A 119 -9.53 -8.37 4.22
CA TYR A 119 -10.94 -8.08 4.54
C TYR A 119 -11.13 -6.87 5.46
N GLN A 120 -10.17 -6.58 6.35
CA GLN A 120 -10.25 -5.41 7.24
C GLN A 120 -10.03 -4.13 6.45
N LEU A 121 -9.06 -4.12 5.53
CA LEU A 121 -8.85 -3.01 4.61
C LEU A 121 -10.05 -2.83 3.69
N PHE A 122 -10.56 -3.93 3.14
CA PHE A 122 -11.78 -3.91 2.34
C PHE A 122 -12.96 -3.29 3.08
N SER A 123 -13.21 -3.70 4.34
CA SER A 123 -14.32 -3.15 5.13
C SER A 123 -14.20 -1.65 5.42
N SER A 124 -12.98 -1.10 5.39
CA SER A 124 -12.75 0.33 5.63
C SER A 124 -12.93 1.19 4.38
N TYR A 125 -12.79 0.60 3.17
CA TYR A 125 -12.75 1.32 1.90
C TYR A 125 -13.76 0.84 0.85
N ALA A 126 -14.50 -0.23 1.11
CA ALA A 126 -15.63 -0.60 0.28
C ALA A 126 -16.66 0.53 0.31
N SER A 127 -17.13 0.95 -0.86
CA SER A 127 -18.29 1.83 -0.96
C SER A 127 -19.57 1.08 -0.61
N ASP A 128 -20.68 1.81 -0.57
CA ASP A 128 -21.99 1.31 -0.15
C ASP A 128 -22.49 0.12 -0.99
N ASP A 129 -22.08 0.06 -2.26
CA ASP A 129 -22.36 -1.08 -3.16
C ASP A 129 -21.45 -2.31 -2.93
N GLY A 130 -20.64 -2.30 -1.87
CA GLY A 130 -19.75 -3.39 -1.50
C GLY A 130 -18.58 -3.60 -2.46
N VAL A 131 -18.20 -2.59 -3.25
CA VAL A 131 -17.11 -2.72 -4.23
C VAL A 131 -15.93 -1.83 -3.86
N LEU A 132 -14.73 -2.43 -3.71
CA LEU A 132 -13.49 -1.69 -3.48
C LEU A 132 -13.11 -0.89 -4.73
N ARG A 133 -12.72 0.38 -4.54
CA ARG A 133 -12.32 1.30 -5.61
C ARG A 133 -10.99 1.98 -5.30
N CYS A 134 -10.30 2.45 -6.34
CA CYS A 134 -9.23 3.43 -6.19
C CYS A 134 -9.82 4.71 -5.59
N ILE A 135 -9.22 5.23 -4.52
CA ILE A 135 -9.72 6.42 -3.84
C ILE A 135 -9.57 7.70 -4.69
N ILE A 136 -8.63 7.69 -5.65
CA ILE A 136 -8.39 8.84 -6.55
C ILE A 136 -9.25 8.72 -7.82
N THR A 137 -9.16 7.60 -8.54
CA THR A 137 -9.77 7.47 -9.88
C THR A 137 -11.19 6.92 -9.85
N GLY A 138 -11.67 6.39 -8.73
CA GLY A 138 -12.96 5.69 -8.65
C GLY A 138 -13.02 4.39 -9.46
N GLN A 139 -11.88 3.91 -9.99
CA GLN A 139 -11.79 2.65 -10.73
C GLN A 139 -12.08 1.47 -9.81
N SER A 140 -12.92 0.54 -10.29
CA SER A 140 -13.34 -0.63 -9.53
C SER A 140 -12.24 -1.70 -9.47
N ASN A 141 -12.14 -2.38 -8.33
CA ASN A 141 -11.28 -3.55 -8.14
C ASN A 141 -11.89 -4.87 -8.67
N LYS A 142 -12.98 -4.84 -9.44
CA LYS A 142 -13.56 -6.08 -10.03
C LYS A 142 -12.56 -6.87 -10.88
N ASN A 143 -11.57 -6.19 -11.46
CA ASN A 143 -10.50 -6.80 -12.24
C ASN A 143 -9.20 -7.05 -11.43
N GLY A 144 -9.22 -6.86 -10.11
CA GLY A 144 -8.04 -7.06 -9.26
C GLY A 144 -6.90 -6.06 -9.49
N THR A 145 -7.19 -4.87 -10.02
CA THR A 145 -6.18 -3.86 -10.38
C THR A 145 -5.86 -2.86 -9.26
N ILE A 146 -6.56 -2.93 -8.11
CA ILE A 146 -6.35 -2.05 -6.97
C ILE A 146 -5.33 -2.66 -6.01
N GLN A 147 -4.37 -1.84 -5.62
CA GLN A 147 -3.31 -2.12 -4.67
C GLN A 147 -3.52 -1.30 -3.40
N PHE A 148 -3.13 -1.85 -2.26
CA PHE A 148 -3.09 -1.11 -1.00
C PHE A 148 -1.70 -0.49 -0.86
N ALA A 149 -1.65 0.84 -0.96
CA ALA A 149 -0.45 1.65 -0.87
C ALA A 149 -0.29 2.22 0.53
N HIS A 150 0.93 2.23 1.06
CA HIS A 150 1.24 2.95 2.29
C HIS A 150 1.42 4.43 1.98
N VAL A 151 0.86 5.31 2.81
CA VAL A 151 1.02 6.76 2.64
C VAL A 151 2.38 7.17 3.17
N ALA A 152 2.70 6.88 4.43
CA ALA A 152 4.06 6.93 4.94
C ALA A 152 4.79 5.63 4.59
N ASP A 153 5.92 5.77 3.90
CA ASP A 153 6.67 4.66 3.32
C ASP A 153 7.15 3.66 4.38
N ARG A 154 7.04 2.37 4.09
CA ARG A 154 7.59 1.34 4.99
C ARG A 154 9.11 1.34 5.08
N SER A 155 9.77 1.94 4.10
CA SER A 155 11.23 2.01 4.00
C SER A 155 11.84 3.19 4.74
N LEU A 156 11.10 3.83 5.65
CA LEU A 156 11.68 4.86 6.52
C LEU A 156 12.84 4.28 7.32
N ASP A 157 13.93 5.04 7.41
CA ASP A 157 15.03 4.69 8.29
C ASP A 157 14.59 4.77 9.76
N ASN A 158 15.40 4.19 10.64
CA ASN A 158 15.08 4.10 12.06
C ASN A 158 14.96 5.47 12.73
N ASP A 159 15.68 6.48 12.24
CA ASP A 159 15.68 7.81 12.85
C ASP A 159 14.43 8.58 12.45
N MET A 160 14.04 8.54 11.18
CA MET A 160 12.78 9.05 10.67
C MET A 160 11.58 8.37 11.33
N LEU A 161 11.61 7.04 11.49
CA LEU A 161 10.55 6.32 12.18
C LEU A 161 10.43 6.76 13.65
N ARG A 162 11.55 6.96 14.35
CA ARG A 162 11.54 7.49 15.74
C ARG A 162 10.99 8.90 15.83
N GLN A 163 11.31 9.77 14.88
CA GLN A 163 10.73 11.11 14.83
C GLN A 163 9.22 11.04 14.60
N LEU A 164 8.78 10.18 13.68
CA LEU A 164 7.37 9.95 13.42
C LEU A 164 6.65 9.38 14.67
N GLU A 165 7.26 8.46 15.41
CA GLU A 165 6.78 7.95 16.69
C GLU A 165 6.57 9.07 17.73
N LYS A 166 7.60 9.91 17.88
CA LYS A 166 7.60 11.04 18.81
C LYS A 166 6.46 12.00 18.49
N VAL A 167 6.32 12.46 17.25
CA VAL A 167 5.29 13.45 16.90
C VAL A 167 3.88 12.86 16.82
N SER A 168 3.76 11.54 16.61
CA SER A 168 2.48 10.83 16.66
C SER A 168 1.98 10.53 18.07
N GLY A 169 2.74 10.93 19.10
CA GLY A 169 2.39 10.71 20.51
C GLY A 169 2.39 9.23 20.92
N VAL A 170 3.13 8.37 20.21
CA VAL A 170 3.29 6.95 20.54
C VAL A 170 4.60 6.73 21.29
N GLN A 171 4.77 5.55 21.89
CA GLN A 171 6.00 5.20 22.59
C GLN A 171 7.11 4.84 21.58
N PRO A 172 8.39 5.05 21.92
CA PRO A 172 9.49 4.63 21.05
C PRO A 172 9.46 3.13 20.75
N LYS A 173 9.72 2.76 19.50
CA LYS A 173 9.73 1.39 18.97
C LYS A 173 8.36 0.69 19.05
N THR A 174 7.27 1.44 18.97
CA THR A 174 5.91 0.89 19.01
C THR A 174 5.04 1.30 17.82
N MET A 175 5.51 2.19 16.94
CA MET A 175 4.75 2.52 15.74
C MET A 175 4.81 1.40 14.72
N SER A 176 3.64 0.90 14.33
CA SER A 176 3.48 0.10 13.13
C SER A 176 3.01 0.98 11.98
N LEU A 177 3.77 0.96 10.87
CA LEU A 177 3.34 1.57 9.61
C LEU A 177 2.31 0.72 8.87
N ASP A 178 2.17 -0.56 9.24
CA ASP A 178 1.13 -1.44 8.73
C ASP A 178 -0.19 -1.20 9.47
N THR A 179 -0.70 0.03 9.46
CA THR A 179 -1.97 0.42 10.09
C THR A 179 -2.99 0.88 9.06
N ARG A 180 -4.28 0.70 9.37
CA ARG A 180 -5.37 1.16 8.49
C ARG A 180 -5.34 2.67 8.24
N SER A 181 -4.87 3.44 9.22
CA SER A 181 -4.71 4.89 9.09
C SER A 181 -3.54 5.31 8.21
N ASN A 182 -2.69 4.38 7.75
CA ASN A 182 -1.56 4.63 6.85
C ASN A 182 -1.68 3.94 5.48
N ILE A 183 -2.82 3.30 5.17
CA ILE A 183 -2.95 2.47 3.94
C ILE A 183 -4.16 2.93 3.13
N ILE A 184 -3.99 3.18 1.83
CA ILE A 184 -5.09 3.55 0.91
C ILE A 184 -5.18 2.66 -0.32
N PRO A 185 -6.38 2.44 -0.89
CA PRO A 185 -6.54 1.71 -2.13
C PRO A 185 -6.27 2.60 -3.35
N LEU A 186 -5.31 2.22 -4.18
CA LEU A 186 -4.93 2.93 -5.40
C LEU A 186 -4.86 1.97 -6.59
N CYS A 187 -5.17 2.46 -7.79
CA CYS A 187 -4.81 1.75 -9.02
C CYS A 187 -3.31 1.94 -9.32
N VAL A 188 -2.73 1.05 -10.12
CA VAL A 188 -1.29 1.02 -10.40
C VAL A 188 -0.79 2.33 -11.02
N GLU A 189 -1.61 2.93 -11.88
CA GLU A 189 -1.35 4.18 -12.59
C GLU A 189 -1.17 5.37 -11.64
N ILE A 190 -1.72 5.28 -10.43
CA ILE A 190 -1.66 6.33 -9.41
C ILE A 190 -0.70 5.98 -8.28
N HIS A 191 -0.65 4.70 -7.89
CA HIS A 191 0.23 4.21 -6.83
C HIS A 191 1.70 4.52 -7.15
N ARG A 192 2.15 4.23 -8.38
CA ARG A 192 3.54 4.46 -8.77
C ARG A 192 3.92 5.96 -8.75
N PRO A 193 3.15 6.89 -9.32
CA PRO A 193 3.42 8.32 -9.16
C PRO A 193 3.46 8.80 -7.71
N LEU A 194 2.57 8.30 -6.83
CA LEU A 194 2.58 8.63 -5.41
C LEU A 194 3.90 8.19 -4.73
N ASP A 195 4.35 6.96 -4.98
CA ASP A 195 5.62 6.45 -4.44
C ASP A 195 6.82 7.23 -4.97
N LEU A 196 6.76 7.62 -6.24
CA LEU A 196 7.82 8.39 -6.89
C LEU A 196 7.85 9.86 -6.46
N GLY A 197 6.83 10.36 -5.76
CA GLY A 197 6.71 11.78 -5.41
C GLY A 197 6.27 12.67 -6.58
N LEU A 198 5.77 12.06 -7.66
CA LEU A 198 5.19 12.73 -8.83
C LEU A 198 3.71 13.10 -8.60
N LEU A 199 3.10 12.55 -7.55
CA LEU A 199 1.77 12.87 -7.10
C LEU A 199 1.81 13.09 -5.59
N ILE A 200 1.16 14.14 -5.11
CA ILE A 200 1.05 14.44 -3.69
C ILE A 200 -0.42 14.42 -3.30
N LEU A 201 -0.73 13.71 -2.21
CA LEU A 201 -1.99 13.87 -1.49
C LEU A 201 -1.78 14.93 -0.41
N LEU A 202 -2.20 16.16 -0.71
CA LEU A 202 -1.94 17.31 0.14
C LEU A 202 -3.20 17.63 0.96
N PRO A 203 -3.18 17.49 2.30
CA PRO A 203 -4.33 17.87 3.12
C PRO A 203 -4.73 19.33 2.90
N CYS A 204 -6.03 19.60 2.92
CA CYS A 204 -6.55 20.96 2.81
C CYS A 204 -6.01 21.87 3.93
N MET A 205 -6.02 23.18 3.70
CA MET A 205 -5.47 24.18 4.63
C MET A 205 -6.02 24.07 6.06
N SER A 206 -7.31 23.78 6.23
CA SER A 206 -7.93 23.60 7.56
C SER A 206 -7.25 22.48 8.35
N VAL A 207 -7.11 21.30 7.72
CA VAL A 207 -6.46 20.12 8.31
C VAL A 207 -4.99 20.40 8.62
N LEU A 208 -4.27 21.05 7.72
CA LEU A 208 -2.87 21.42 7.95
C LEU A 208 -2.71 22.43 9.10
N SER A 209 -3.64 23.38 9.22
CA SER A 209 -3.63 24.38 10.29
C SER A 209 -3.85 23.74 11.65
N ASP A 210 -4.84 22.84 11.75
CA ASP A 210 -5.11 22.07 12.96
C ASP A 210 -3.91 21.19 13.34
N LEU A 211 -3.34 20.48 12.36
CA LEU A 211 -2.17 19.64 12.58
C LEU A 211 -0.97 20.47 13.05
N PHE A 212 -0.69 21.60 12.40
CA PHE A 212 0.39 22.49 12.79
C PHE A 212 0.19 23.02 14.22
N GLN A 213 -1.03 23.46 14.56
CA GLN A 213 -1.34 23.94 15.90
C GLN A 213 -1.12 22.85 16.96
N VAL A 214 -1.62 21.63 16.72
CA VAL A 214 -1.49 20.53 17.68
C VAL A 214 -0.03 20.11 17.85
N LEU A 215 0.73 20.02 16.77
CA LEU A 215 2.15 19.67 16.83
C LEU A 215 2.99 20.75 17.53
N ASN A 216 2.72 22.03 17.24
CA ASN A 216 3.47 23.15 17.78
C ASN A 216 3.13 23.45 19.24
N THR A 217 1.86 23.33 19.63
CA THR A 217 1.42 23.68 21.00
C THR A 217 1.30 22.47 21.92
N LYS A 218 1.29 21.25 21.36
CA LYS A 218 0.99 20.01 22.08
C LYS A 218 -0.35 20.08 22.82
N LYS A 219 -1.30 20.85 22.30
CA LYS A 219 -2.65 21.03 22.86
C LYS A 219 -3.67 20.76 21.75
N ILE A 220 -4.79 20.17 22.13
CA ILE A 220 -5.97 20.06 21.25
C ILE A 220 -6.83 21.28 21.55
N PRO A 221 -7.51 21.85 20.53
CA PRO A 221 -8.70 22.69 20.74
C PRO A 221 -9.70 22.03 21.72
N PRO A 222 -10.69 22.75 22.27
CA PRO A 222 -11.43 22.33 23.46
C PRO A 222 -11.88 20.86 23.39
N TRP A 223 -11.28 20.07 24.30
CA TRP A 223 -11.41 18.63 24.34
C TRP A 223 -12.80 18.24 24.86
N THR A 224 -13.62 17.67 23.98
CA THR A 224 -15.01 17.35 24.29
C THR A 224 -15.20 15.97 24.90
N THR A 225 -14.18 15.09 24.82
CA THR A 225 -14.33 13.71 25.31
C THR A 225 -14.05 13.61 26.81
N LYS A 226 -14.73 12.67 27.49
CA LYS A 226 -14.59 12.46 28.94
C LYS A 226 -13.20 11.96 29.36
N ARG A 227 -12.48 11.27 28.47
CA ARG A 227 -11.18 10.67 28.77
C ARG A 227 -10.06 11.65 28.45
N ARG A 228 -9.07 11.82 29.33
CA ARG A 228 -7.88 12.64 29.01
C ARG A 228 -7.14 12.06 27.77
N PRO A 229 -6.64 12.93 26.87
CA PRO A 229 -5.88 12.47 25.71
C PRO A 229 -4.56 11.83 26.16
N ARG A 230 -4.17 10.73 25.50
CA ARG A 230 -2.90 10.04 25.74
C ARG A 230 -1.75 10.90 25.24
N ARG A 231 -0.63 10.85 25.95
CA ARG A 231 0.59 11.59 25.62
C ARG A 231 1.82 10.72 25.80
N ASN A 232 2.85 10.96 24.99
CA ASN A 232 4.17 10.38 25.21
C ASN A 232 5.02 11.23 26.18
N LYS A 233 6.29 10.86 26.35
CA LYS A 233 7.22 11.52 27.29
C LYS A 233 7.50 12.98 26.91
N GLU A 234 7.49 13.26 25.62
CA GLU A 234 7.72 14.56 24.98
C GLU A 234 6.46 15.42 24.92
N ARG A 235 5.37 14.94 25.55
CA ARG A 235 4.05 15.58 25.67
C ARG A 235 3.26 15.66 24.36
N TYR A 236 3.72 15.07 23.26
CA TYR A 236 2.90 14.94 22.06
C TYR A 236 1.68 14.08 22.34
N ILE A 237 0.58 14.45 21.69
CA ILE A 237 -0.71 13.80 21.86
C ILE A 237 -0.78 12.62 20.90
N HIS A 238 -1.32 11.51 21.37
CA HIS A 238 -1.52 10.34 20.54
C HIS A 238 -2.42 10.70 19.35
N HIS A 239 -1.94 10.46 18.13
CA HIS A 239 -2.59 10.95 16.91
C HIS A 239 -4.05 10.53 16.75
N GLU A 240 -4.39 9.31 17.18
CA GLU A 240 -5.78 8.81 17.18
C GLU A 240 -6.72 9.48 18.20
N ASP A 241 -6.16 10.15 19.21
CA ASP A 241 -6.95 10.97 20.12
C ASP A 241 -7.17 12.37 19.51
N ILE A 242 -6.39 12.80 18.50
CA ILE A 242 -6.59 14.07 17.79
C ILE A 242 -7.60 13.88 16.64
N TRP A 243 -7.37 12.85 15.82
CA TRP A 243 -8.27 12.45 14.73
C TRP A 243 -8.69 11.01 14.96
N GLU A 244 -9.98 10.82 15.17
CA GLU A 244 -10.54 9.49 15.41
C GLU A 244 -10.26 8.55 14.24
N ARG A 245 -10.20 7.25 14.53
CA ARG A 245 -9.98 6.25 13.49
C ARG A 245 -11.14 6.27 12.50
N GLY A 246 -10.81 6.44 11.23
CA GLY A 246 -11.80 6.48 10.15
C GLY A 246 -12.38 7.86 9.87
N THR A 247 -11.92 8.91 10.57
CA THR A 247 -12.20 10.29 10.17
C THR A 247 -11.78 10.50 8.72
N GLU A 248 -12.71 11.06 7.95
CA GLU A 248 -12.46 11.43 6.56
C GLU A 248 -11.78 12.79 6.51
N ILE A 249 -10.66 12.84 5.80
CA ILE A 249 -9.83 14.03 5.65
C ILE A 249 -9.89 14.47 4.19
N GLU A 250 -10.19 15.74 3.97
CA GLU A 250 -10.15 16.33 2.64
C GLU A 250 -8.70 16.59 2.21
N VAL A 251 -8.37 16.11 1.01
CA VAL A 251 -7.05 16.26 0.41
C VAL A 251 -7.18 16.73 -1.04
N HIS A 252 -6.25 17.57 -1.45
CA HIS A 252 -5.98 17.86 -2.86
C HIS A 252 -5.17 16.73 -3.48
N ILE A 253 -5.53 16.37 -4.70
CA ILE A 253 -4.70 15.54 -5.57
C ILE A 253 -3.81 16.50 -6.35
N VAL A 254 -2.50 16.47 -6.09
CA VAL A 254 -1.56 17.44 -6.64
C VAL A 254 -0.49 16.73 -7.47
N PRO A 255 -0.70 16.62 -8.79
CA PRO A 255 0.40 16.33 -9.71
C PRO A 255 1.43 17.47 -9.63
N VAL A 256 2.70 17.13 -9.48
CA VAL A 256 3.80 18.12 -9.46
C VAL A 256 4.24 18.45 -10.89
N SER A 257 5.01 19.52 -11.08
CA SER A 257 5.38 20.03 -12.41
C SER A 257 6.17 19.07 -13.30
N THR A 258 6.66 17.95 -12.75
CA THR A 258 7.35 16.88 -13.51
C THR A 258 6.39 15.79 -14.02
N TRP A 259 5.08 15.93 -13.78
CA TRP A 259 4.08 15.06 -14.35
C TRP A 259 4.07 15.15 -15.88
N SER A 260 3.98 14.01 -16.57
CA SER A 260 4.03 13.97 -18.03
C SER A 260 2.84 14.69 -18.67
N GLU A 261 3.11 15.57 -19.63
CA GLU A 261 2.09 16.29 -20.41
C GLU A 261 1.17 15.33 -21.19
N ASP A 262 1.68 14.16 -21.59
CA ASP A 262 0.94 13.14 -22.34
C ASP A 262 0.03 12.27 -21.46
N SER A 263 0.10 12.43 -20.13
CA SER A 263 -0.59 11.57 -19.17
C SER A 263 -1.63 12.37 -18.39
N GLY A 264 -2.91 12.02 -18.52
CA GLY A 264 -3.98 12.59 -17.70
C GLY A 264 -4.40 11.70 -16.54
N ILE A 265 -5.25 12.23 -15.68
CA ILE A 265 -5.87 11.49 -14.57
C ILE A 265 -7.34 11.31 -14.90
N ARG A 266 -7.79 10.06 -15.01
CA ARG A 266 -9.20 9.72 -15.23
C ARG A 266 -9.90 9.48 -13.90
N CYS A 267 -10.92 10.27 -13.59
CA CYS A 267 -11.78 10.05 -12.42
C CYS A 267 -13.17 9.56 -12.83
N ILE A 268 -13.70 8.64 -12.03
CA ILE A 268 -15.02 8.05 -12.19
C ILE A 268 -15.84 8.39 -10.93
N THR A 269 -16.73 9.36 -11.06
CA THR A 269 -17.67 9.75 -10.00
C THR A 269 -18.96 8.97 -10.18
N ARG A 270 -19.51 8.45 -9.08
CA ARG A 270 -20.81 7.77 -9.07
C ARG A 270 -21.73 8.56 -8.17
N HIS A 271 -22.86 8.96 -8.73
CA HIS A 271 -23.87 9.75 -8.05
C HIS A 271 -24.92 8.83 -7.40
N GLU A 272 -25.66 9.34 -6.42
CA GLU A 272 -26.68 8.58 -5.69
C GLU A 272 -27.83 8.09 -6.58
N ASP A 273 -28.09 8.80 -7.69
CA ASP A 273 -29.07 8.43 -8.71
C ASP A 273 -28.61 7.25 -9.61
N GLY A 274 -27.41 6.72 -9.36
CA GLY A 274 -26.80 5.63 -10.13
C GLY A 274 -26.09 6.08 -11.40
N THR A 275 -26.08 7.38 -11.72
CA THR A 275 -25.34 7.91 -12.86
C THR A 275 -23.84 7.82 -12.61
N VAL A 276 -23.08 7.60 -13.70
CA VAL A 276 -21.62 7.44 -13.65
C VAL A 276 -20.98 8.49 -14.54
N GLU A 277 -20.39 9.49 -13.91
CA GLU A 277 -19.62 10.52 -14.58
C GLU A 277 -18.18 10.08 -14.74
N ARG A 278 -17.61 10.31 -15.93
CA ARG A 278 -16.21 10.03 -16.23
C ARG A 278 -15.58 11.32 -16.72
N LYS A 279 -14.67 11.88 -15.92
CA LYS A 279 -13.91 13.07 -16.28
C LYS A 279 -12.44 12.72 -16.44
N TYR A 280 -11.82 13.26 -17.47
CA TYR A 280 -10.39 13.13 -17.75
C TYR A 280 -9.77 14.50 -17.52
N TYR A 281 -8.80 14.57 -16.62
CA TYR A 281 -8.06 15.79 -16.29
C TYR A 281 -6.70 15.71 -16.97
N GLU A 282 -6.32 16.77 -17.67
CA GLU A 282 -5.07 16.86 -18.41
C GLU A 282 -4.13 17.88 -17.76
N HIS A 283 -2.83 17.74 -17.99
CA HIS A 283 -1.86 18.75 -17.59
C HIS A 283 -2.21 20.09 -18.27
N PRO A 284 -2.15 21.25 -17.57
CA PRO A 284 -1.54 21.51 -16.27
C PRO A 284 -2.46 21.32 -15.05
N PHE A 285 -3.58 20.60 -15.20
CA PHE A 285 -4.58 20.33 -14.15
C PHE A 285 -5.21 21.58 -13.55
N MET A 286 -5.24 22.66 -14.33
CA MET A 286 -5.84 23.94 -14.01
C MET A 286 -6.80 24.35 -15.12
N ASP A 287 -7.86 25.06 -14.76
CA ASP A 287 -8.74 25.69 -15.74
C ASP A 287 -8.11 26.97 -16.35
N GLU A 288 -8.83 27.61 -17.26
CA GLU A 288 -8.39 28.84 -17.93
C GLU A 288 -8.14 29.99 -16.93
N GLU A 289 -8.79 29.97 -15.77
CA GLU A 289 -8.60 30.94 -14.68
C GLU A 289 -7.49 30.55 -13.69
N GLY A 290 -6.79 29.43 -13.92
CA GLY A 290 -5.72 28.95 -13.05
C GLY A 290 -6.21 28.30 -11.74
N ARG A 291 -7.48 27.94 -11.65
CA ARG A 291 -8.06 27.21 -10.51
C ARG A 291 -7.82 25.70 -10.68
N PRO A 292 -7.72 24.94 -9.59
CA PRO A 292 -7.53 23.49 -9.68
C PRO A 292 -8.71 22.82 -10.37
N GLU A 293 -8.43 22.02 -11.39
CA GLU A 293 -9.48 21.28 -12.10
C GLU A 293 -9.80 19.95 -11.41
N ILE A 294 -8.78 19.29 -10.83
CA ILE A 294 -8.98 18.01 -10.14
C ILE A 294 -9.70 18.26 -8.80
N PRO A 295 -10.83 17.56 -8.53
CA PRO A 295 -11.59 17.75 -7.32
C PRO A 295 -10.81 17.29 -6.08
N THR A 296 -11.12 17.89 -4.95
CA THR A 296 -10.72 17.37 -3.65
C THR A 296 -11.39 16.01 -3.40
N ILE A 297 -10.69 15.13 -2.70
CA ILE A 297 -11.21 13.83 -2.30
C ILE A 297 -11.14 13.68 -0.78
N LYS A 298 -11.95 12.77 -0.26
CA LYS A 298 -11.94 12.39 1.15
C LYS A 298 -11.18 11.08 1.33
N VAL A 299 -10.22 11.06 2.24
CA VAL A 299 -9.40 9.88 2.56
C VAL A 299 -9.48 9.55 4.05
N LYS A 300 -9.50 8.26 4.38
CA LYS A 300 -9.50 7.75 5.77
C LYS A 300 -8.07 7.46 6.22
N VAL A 301 -7.22 8.49 6.23
CA VAL A 301 -5.79 8.41 6.57
C VAL A 301 -5.48 9.43 7.65
N SER A 302 -4.56 9.12 8.57
CA SER A 302 -4.14 10.10 9.56
C SER A 302 -3.48 11.31 8.88
N PRO A 303 -3.86 12.55 9.24
CA PRO A 303 -3.19 13.76 8.77
C PRO A 303 -1.68 13.76 8.96
N ILE A 304 -1.17 13.09 10.00
CA ILE A 304 0.27 12.94 10.26
C ILE A 304 0.97 12.24 9.10
N TYR A 305 0.44 11.10 8.64
CA TYR A 305 1.07 10.34 7.54
C TYR A 305 0.96 11.09 6.20
N LEU A 306 -0.17 11.76 5.94
CA LEU A 306 -0.35 12.59 4.75
C LEU A 306 0.65 13.74 4.72
N ALA A 307 0.77 14.49 5.82
CA ALA A 307 1.71 15.61 5.91
C ALA A 307 3.17 15.15 5.83
N TRP A 308 3.50 14.02 6.47
CA TRP A 308 4.81 13.40 6.35
C TRP A 308 5.14 13.09 4.89
N LYS A 309 4.30 12.29 4.21
CA LYS A 309 4.52 11.88 2.81
C LYS A 309 4.61 13.08 1.89
N ALA A 310 3.69 14.05 2.02
CA ALA A 310 3.71 15.27 1.22
C ALA A 310 5.02 16.05 1.40
N SER A 311 5.49 16.22 2.64
CA SER A 311 6.75 16.92 2.90
C SER A 311 7.98 16.19 2.35
N VAL A 312 7.99 14.85 2.41
CA VAL A 312 9.07 14.03 1.85
C VAL A 312 9.05 14.08 0.32
N SER A 313 7.87 14.00 -0.30
CA SER A 313 7.72 14.12 -1.75
C SER A 313 8.20 15.48 -2.27
N LEU A 314 7.86 16.58 -1.60
CA LEU A 314 8.32 17.93 -1.97
C LEU A 314 9.83 18.15 -1.80
N LEU A 315 10.49 17.37 -0.93
CA LEU A 315 11.95 17.42 -0.75
C LEU A 315 12.70 16.51 -1.72
N LYS A 316 12.00 15.62 -2.42
CA LYS A 316 12.63 14.64 -3.30
C LYS A 316 13.23 15.35 -4.51
N MET A 317 14.49 15.01 -4.82
CA MET A 317 15.17 15.55 -5.99
C MET A 317 14.39 15.23 -7.25
N GLY A 318 14.08 16.25 -8.04
CA GLY A 318 13.29 16.10 -9.27
C GLY A 318 11.79 15.94 -9.07
N ALA A 319 11.24 16.19 -7.88
CA ALA A 319 9.79 16.27 -7.70
C ALA A 319 9.19 17.41 -8.56
N GLY A 320 9.94 18.49 -8.79
CA GLY A 320 9.39 19.69 -9.41
C GLY A 320 8.58 20.50 -8.41
N ASP A 321 8.02 21.62 -8.87
CA ASP A 321 7.30 22.54 -8.01
C ASP A 321 5.82 22.15 -7.92
N PRO A 322 5.20 22.33 -6.74
CA PRO A 322 3.75 22.22 -6.63
C PRO A 322 3.08 23.37 -7.42
N PRO A 323 1.90 23.16 -8.02
CA PRO A 323 1.17 24.20 -8.72
C PRO A 323 0.89 25.44 -7.84
N PRO A 324 0.80 26.65 -8.44
CA PRO A 324 0.61 27.89 -7.67
C PRO A 324 -0.62 27.90 -6.75
N TYR A 325 -1.70 27.22 -7.13
CA TYR A 325 -2.95 27.20 -6.37
C TYR A 325 -2.83 26.52 -5.00
N VAL A 326 -1.84 25.65 -4.78
CA VAL A 326 -1.56 24.96 -3.50
C VAL A 326 -0.29 25.48 -2.81
N ALA A 327 0.27 26.62 -3.26
CA ALA A 327 1.53 27.14 -2.73
C ALA A 327 1.47 27.50 -1.23
N LYS A 328 0.29 27.80 -0.69
CA LYS A 328 0.12 28.08 0.75
C LYS A 328 0.16 26.79 1.56
N GLU A 329 -0.60 25.77 1.15
CA GLU A 329 -0.64 24.44 1.74
C GLU A 329 0.74 23.78 1.67
N ALA A 330 1.41 23.86 0.52
CA ALA A 330 2.76 23.32 0.32
C ALA A 330 3.79 23.96 1.27
N ARG A 331 3.73 25.28 1.48
CA ARG A 331 4.61 25.95 2.45
C ARG A 331 4.32 25.49 3.88
N LEU A 332 3.05 25.35 4.25
CA LEU A 332 2.67 24.90 5.59
C LEU A 332 3.07 23.44 5.83
N VAL A 333 2.84 22.54 4.86
CA VAL A 333 3.23 21.13 4.98
C VAL A 333 4.75 20.96 5.07
N MET A 334 5.53 21.80 4.40
CA MET A 334 6.99 21.83 4.54
C MET A 334 7.42 22.27 5.93
N ARG A 335 6.73 23.27 6.52
CA ARG A 335 6.97 23.69 7.91
C ARG A 335 6.60 22.60 8.91
N ILE A 336 5.46 21.93 8.71
CA ILE A 336 5.04 20.76 9.49
C ILE A 336 6.10 19.66 9.38
N GLY A 337 6.57 19.34 8.17
CA GLY A 337 7.60 18.32 7.95
C GLY A 337 8.91 18.62 8.69
N LYS A 338 9.35 19.89 8.72
CA LYS A 338 10.50 20.32 9.51
C LYS A 338 10.28 20.09 11.01
N LEU A 339 9.10 20.44 11.54
CA LEU A 339 8.74 20.17 12.93
C LEU A 339 8.76 18.67 13.21
N MET A 340 8.17 17.88 12.31
CA MET A 340 8.09 16.42 12.43
C MET A 340 9.46 15.74 12.45
N ARG A 341 10.43 16.26 11.70
CA ARG A 341 11.82 15.75 11.69
C ARG A 341 12.69 16.29 12.83
N GLY A 342 12.23 17.34 13.53
CA GLY A 342 13.00 18.03 14.55
C GLY A 342 14.01 19.05 13.98
N ASP A 343 13.82 19.50 12.74
CA ASP A 343 14.70 20.45 12.04
C ASP A 343 14.53 21.89 12.54
N ILE A 344 13.43 22.18 13.24
CA ILE A 344 13.12 23.50 13.81
C ILE A 344 12.78 23.34 15.28
N GLU A 345 13.28 24.28 16.09
CA GLU A 345 12.91 24.36 17.49
C GLU A 345 11.42 24.69 17.62
N GLU A 346 10.75 24.02 18.56
CA GLU A 346 9.40 24.36 18.96
C GLU A 346 9.42 25.78 19.51
N ASN A 347 8.49 26.63 19.07
CA ASN A 347 8.37 27.95 19.70
C ASN A 347 8.08 27.72 21.20
N PRO A 348 8.92 28.22 22.12
CA PRO A 348 8.65 28.10 23.54
C PRO A 348 7.32 28.80 23.81
N VAL A 349 6.28 28.02 24.04
CA VAL A 349 4.98 28.57 24.42
C VAL A 349 5.21 29.24 25.77
N ALA A 350 5.07 30.56 25.83
CA ALA A 350 5.10 31.31 27.08
C ALA A 350 4.11 30.66 28.05
N HIS A 351 4.65 30.13 29.15
CA HIS A 351 3.92 29.32 30.12
C HIS A 351 3.01 30.15 31.01
#